data_AF-A0A2J8KCJ0-F1
#
_entry.id   AF-A0A2J8KCJ0-F1
#
_cell.length_a   1.000
_cell.length_b   1.000
_cell.length_c   1.000
_cell.angle_alpha   90.00
_cell.angle_beta   90.00
_cell.angle_gamma   90.00
#
_symmetry.space_group_name_H-M   'P 1'
#
loop_
_entity.id
_entity.type
_entity.pdbx_description
1 polymer ?
#
loop_
_entity_poly.entity_id
_entity_poly.type
_entity_poly.pdbx_seq_one_letter_code
_entity_poly.pdbx_strand_id
1 'polypeptide(L)'
;MRGAAPGKKTSGLQQKNVEVKTKKNKQKTPGNGDGGSTSETPQPPRKKRARVDPTVENEETFMNRVEVKVKIPEELKPWLVDDWDLITRQKQLFYLPAKKNVDSILEDYANYKKSRGNTDNKEYAVNEVVAGIKEYFNVMLGTQLLYKFERPQYAEILADHPDAPMSQVYGAPHLLRLFVRIGAMLAYTPLDEKSLALLLNYLHDFLKYLAKNSATLFSASDYEVAPPEYHRKAV
;
A
#
# COMPACT_ATOMS: atom_id res chain seq x y z
N MET A 1 7.05 61.04 5.47
CA MET A 1 5.70 60.80 5.99
C MET A 1 5.79 59.83 7.16
N ARG A 2 5.44 60.28 8.36
CA ARG A 2 5.52 59.54 9.64
C ARG A 2 4.12 59.11 10.07
N GLY A 3 3.99 57.86 10.52
CA GLY A 3 3.24 57.50 11.73
C GLY A 3 1.78 57.03 11.63
N ALA A 4 1.55 55.87 12.27
CA ALA A 4 0.43 55.48 13.15
C ALA A 4 -0.57 54.41 12.65
N ALA A 5 -0.59 53.29 13.40
CA ALA A 5 -1.73 52.39 13.66
C ALA A 5 -2.16 52.59 15.14
N PRO A 6 -3.14 51.89 15.75
CA PRO A 6 -4.34 51.17 15.26
C PRO A 6 -5.64 51.59 16.03
N GLY A 7 -6.81 51.02 15.68
CA GLY A 7 -8.06 51.19 16.45
C GLY A 7 -9.02 50.00 16.31
N LYS A 8 -9.20 49.25 17.41
CA LYS A 8 -10.21 48.18 17.61
C LYS A 8 -11.60 48.79 17.87
N LYS A 9 -12.68 48.17 17.37
CA LYS A 9 -13.97 48.03 18.09
C LYS A 9 -14.69 46.73 17.72
N THR A 10 -15.38 46.21 18.73
CA THR A 10 -16.01 44.90 18.92
C THR A 10 -17.53 44.94 18.76
N SER A 11 -18.13 43.86 18.25
CA SER A 11 -19.50 43.37 18.52
C SER A 11 -19.62 42.01 17.81
N GLY A 12 -20.06 40.87 18.37
CA GLY A 12 -21.03 40.60 19.42
C GLY A 12 -22.08 39.64 18.85
N LEU A 13 -21.98 38.35 19.25
CA LEU A 13 -22.88 37.19 19.14
C LEU A 13 -24.22 37.30 18.36
N GLN A 14 -24.57 36.26 17.56
CA GLN A 14 -25.59 35.27 17.98
C GLN A 14 -25.68 34.01 17.10
N GLN A 15 -25.72 32.86 17.77
CA GLN A 15 -26.04 31.53 17.25
C GLN A 15 -27.55 31.38 16.97
N LYS A 16 -27.93 30.57 15.97
CA LYS A 16 -29.28 30.01 15.85
C LYS A 16 -29.20 28.50 15.60
N ASN A 17 -29.53 27.75 16.67
CA ASN A 17 -30.00 26.36 16.63
C ASN A 17 -31.36 26.29 15.93
N VAL A 18 -31.60 25.21 15.19
CA VAL A 18 -32.95 24.81 14.75
C VAL A 18 -33.22 23.41 15.30
N GLU A 19 -34.09 23.37 16.30
CA GLU A 19 -34.67 22.18 16.92
C GLU A 19 -36.02 21.89 16.25
N VAL A 20 -36.29 20.64 15.85
CA VAL A 20 -37.62 20.22 15.38
C VAL A 20 -38.15 19.12 16.31
N LYS A 21 -39.17 19.47 17.09
CA LYS A 21 -40.13 18.55 17.74
C LYS A 21 -41.48 18.77 17.06
N THR A 22 -42.26 17.73 16.77
CA THR A 22 -43.38 17.22 17.60
C THR A 22 -44.10 16.14 16.76
N LYS A 23 -44.80 15.12 17.28
CA LYS A 23 -45.96 15.16 18.19
C LYS A 23 -46.31 13.72 18.64
N LYS A 24 -46.77 13.58 19.87
CA LYS A 24 -47.34 12.36 20.49
C LYS A 24 -48.87 12.53 20.57
N ASN A 25 -49.67 11.48 20.40
CA ASN A 25 -51.06 11.47 20.87
C ASN A 25 -51.44 10.13 21.52
N LYS A 26 -52.34 10.17 22.51
CA LYS A 26 -52.59 9.18 23.57
C LYS A 26 -54.10 9.07 23.84
N GLN A 27 -54.65 7.85 24.04
CA GLN A 27 -55.82 7.45 24.89
C GLN A 27 -56.22 5.99 24.54
N LYS A 28 -56.37 4.95 25.41
CA LYS A 28 -57.09 4.61 26.69
C LYS A 28 -58.48 3.93 26.47
N THR A 29 -58.59 2.57 26.60
CA THR A 29 -59.25 1.70 27.64
C THR A 29 -60.73 1.30 27.37
N PRO A 30 -61.40 0.27 28.00
CA PRO A 30 -61.02 -0.74 29.05
C PRO A 30 -61.51 -2.23 28.85
N GLY A 31 -61.15 -3.17 29.75
CA GLY A 31 -62.07 -4.25 30.21
C GLY A 31 -61.59 -5.73 30.34
N ASN A 32 -61.42 -6.18 31.61
CA ASN A 32 -61.62 -7.52 32.25
C ASN A 32 -61.15 -8.88 31.66
N GLY A 33 -60.58 -9.73 32.53
CA GLY A 33 -60.63 -11.20 32.43
C GLY A 33 -59.44 -11.93 33.08
N ASP A 34 -59.72 -12.80 34.04
CA ASP A 34 -58.83 -13.49 34.98
C ASP A 34 -58.26 -14.83 34.43
N GLY A 35 -57.13 -15.30 34.98
CA GLY A 35 -56.74 -16.71 35.03
C GLY A 35 -55.73 -17.27 34.01
N GLY A 36 -54.66 -17.89 34.53
CA GLY A 36 -54.10 -19.11 33.91
C GLY A 36 -52.63 -19.09 33.49
N SER A 37 -51.79 -19.74 34.31
CA SER A 37 -50.41 -20.16 34.05
C SER A 37 -50.26 -20.95 32.75
N THR A 38 -49.23 -20.62 31.94
CA THR A 38 -48.19 -21.55 31.44
C THR A 38 -47.15 -20.82 30.59
N SER A 39 -45.91 -21.22 30.79
CA SER A 39 -44.68 -20.84 30.09
C SER A 39 -44.71 -21.14 28.59
N GLU A 40 -44.30 -20.18 27.75
CA GLU A 40 -43.49 -20.43 26.55
C GLU A 40 -42.98 -19.11 25.93
N THR A 41 -41.69 -19.04 25.66
CA THR A 41 -40.98 -17.89 25.09
C THR A 41 -41.19 -17.79 23.57
N PRO A 42 -41.48 -16.62 22.98
CA PRO A 42 -41.60 -16.48 21.53
C PRO A 42 -40.22 -16.34 20.86
N GLN A 43 -39.94 -17.17 19.84
CA GLN A 43 -38.75 -17.04 19.00
C GLN A 43 -38.77 -15.75 18.16
N PRO A 44 -37.64 -15.05 17.98
CA PRO A 44 -37.56 -13.88 17.11
C PRO A 44 -37.49 -14.27 15.62
N PRO A 45 -37.98 -13.40 14.70
CA PRO A 45 -38.14 -13.73 13.29
C PRO A 45 -36.78 -13.80 12.57
N ARG A 46 -36.58 -14.89 11.81
CA ARG A 46 -35.40 -15.12 10.96
C ARG A 46 -35.22 -13.96 9.97
N LYS A 47 -34.17 -13.15 10.20
CA LYS A 47 -33.66 -12.22 9.18
C LYS A 47 -33.23 -13.03 7.96
N LYS A 48 -33.90 -12.82 6.82
CA LYS A 48 -33.43 -13.27 5.51
C LYS A 48 -32.02 -12.72 5.32
N ARG A 49 -31.00 -13.58 5.39
CA ARG A 49 -29.63 -13.25 4.97
C ARG A 49 -29.72 -12.79 3.52
N ALA A 50 -29.29 -11.55 3.26
CA ALA A 50 -29.05 -11.09 1.91
C ALA A 50 -28.14 -12.12 1.23
N ARG A 51 -28.52 -12.52 0.02
CA ARG A 51 -27.76 -13.47 -0.81
C ARG A 51 -26.39 -12.83 -1.05
N VAL A 52 -25.38 -13.32 -0.35
CA VAL A 52 -23.98 -12.95 -0.60
C VAL A 52 -23.68 -13.38 -2.04
N ASP A 53 -23.13 -12.45 -2.81
CA ASP A 53 -22.73 -12.67 -4.19
C ASP A 53 -21.78 -13.90 -4.23
N PRO A 54 -22.07 -14.94 -5.02
CA PRO A 54 -21.26 -16.17 -5.05
C PRO A 54 -19.82 -15.95 -5.57
N THR A 55 -19.48 -14.74 -5.97
CA THR A 55 -18.14 -14.32 -6.41
C THR A 55 -17.21 -13.88 -5.28
N VAL A 56 -17.73 -13.66 -4.06
CA VAL A 56 -16.90 -13.29 -2.90
C VAL A 56 -16.55 -14.55 -2.10
N GLU A 57 -15.34 -15.06 -2.27
CA GLU A 57 -14.82 -16.18 -1.48
C GLU A 57 -14.68 -15.79 0.02
N ASN A 58 -14.83 -16.78 0.91
CA ASN A 58 -14.71 -16.60 2.36
C ASN A 58 -13.30 -16.10 2.75
N GLU A 59 -13.20 -15.11 3.64
CA GLU A 59 -11.95 -14.44 4.05
C GLU A 59 -10.90 -15.42 4.64
N GLU A 60 -11.34 -16.52 5.25
CA GLU A 60 -10.45 -17.60 5.72
C GLU A 60 -9.88 -18.45 4.57
N THR A 61 -10.65 -18.69 3.50
CA THR A 61 -10.15 -19.38 2.31
C THR A 61 -9.19 -18.49 1.52
N PHE A 62 -9.40 -17.17 1.59
CA PHE A 62 -8.51 -16.14 1.07
C PHE A 62 -7.15 -16.16 1.80
N MET A 63 -7.12 -16.14 3.14
CA MET A 63 -5.87 -16.12 3.93
C MET A 63 -5.03 -17.40 3.88
N ASN A 64 -5.62 -18.53 3.49
CA ASN A 64 -4.96 -19.85 3.51
C ASN A 64 -4.30 -20.24 2.16
N ARG A 65 -4.26 -19.35 1.16
CA ARG A 65 -3.62 -19.65 -0.12
C ARG A 65 -2.10 -19.79 0.04
N VAL A 66 -1.55 -20.80 -0.61
CA VAL A 66 -0.10 -21.08 -0.58
C VAL A 66 0.64 -19.94 -1.28
N GLU A 67 1.55 -19.29 -0.53
CA GLU A 67 2.39 -18.22 -1.05
C GLU A 67 3.26 -18.71 -2.22
N VAL A 68 3.25 -17.93 -3.32
CA VAL A 68 4.09 -18.22 -4.48
C VAL A 68 5.52 -17.83 -4.15
N LYS A 69 6.44 -18.80 -4.14
CA LYS A 69 7.84 -18.53 -3.79
C LYS A 69 8.62 -17.89 -4.94
N VAL A 70 8.76 -16.57 -4.91
CA VAL A 70 9.73 -15.83 -5.75
C VAL A 70 11.14 -16.05 -5.20
N LYS A 71 12.07 -16.52 -6.04
CA LYS A 71 13.45 -16.80 -5.62
C LYS A 71 14.32 -15.56 -5.84
N ILE A 72 14.78 -14.97 -4.74
CA ILE A 72 15.77 -13.88 -4.78
C ILE A 72 17.16 -14.48 -5.09
N PRO A 73 17.88 -13.95 -6.10
CA PRO A 73 19.28 -14.32 -6.39
C PRO A 73 20.17 -14.17 -5.15
N GLU A 74 21.14 -15.07 -4.98
CA GLU A 74 22.03 -15.09 -3.80
C GLU A 74 22.83 -13.78 -3.69
N GLU A 75 23.19 -13.20 -4.84
CA GLU A 75 23.95 -11.96 -4.96
C GLU A 75 23.19 -10.74 -4.44
N LEU A 76 21.85 -10.81 -4.39
CA LEU A 76 20.98 -9.72 -3.92
C LEU A 76 20.61 -9.84 -2.44
N LYS A 77 20.85 -11.00 -1.81
CA LYS A 77 20.53 -11.19 -0.39
C LYS A 77 21.38 -10.33 0.54
N PRO A 78 22.72 -10.20 0.36
CA PRO A 78 23.52 -9.29 1.18
C PRO A 78 23.00 -7.85 1.11
N TRP A 79 22.60 -7.38 -0.07
CA TRP A 79 22.02 -6.04 -0.23
C TRP A 79 20.73 -5.83 0.56
N LEU A 80 19.87 -6.85 0.67
CA LEU A 80 18.67 -6.79 1.51
C LEU A 80 19.00 -6.74 3.01
N VAL A 81 20.05 -7.45 3.43
CA VAL A 81 20.51 -7.43 4.82
C VAL A 81 21.12 -6.07 5.16
N ASP A 82 21.96 -5.53 4.27
CA ASP A 82 22.59 -4.22 4.44
C ASP A 82 21.56 -3.09 4.43
N ASP A 83 20.59 -3.12 3.50
CA ASP A 83 19.47 -2.17 3.47
C ASP A 83 18.67 -2.18 4.78
N TRP A 84 18.33 -3.37 5.29
CA TRP A 84 17.67 -3.50 6.58
C TRP A 84 18.53 -2.91 7.72
N ASP A 85 19.83 -3.18 7.75
CA ASP A 85 20.74 -2.69 8.80
C ASP A 85 20.89 -1.15 8.75
N LEU A 86 21.08 -0.59 7.55
CA LEU A 86 21.20 0.85 7.30
C LEU A 86 19.97 1.60 7.85
N ILE A 87 18.76 1.15 7.49
CA ILE A 87 17.54 1.82 7.92
C ILE A 87 17.23 1.56 9.40
N THR A 88 17.26 0.30 9.83
CA THR A 88 16.69 -0.08 11.14
C THR A 88 17.68 0.08 12.29
N ARG A 89 18.97 -0.20 12.06
CA ARG A 89 20.02 -0.16 13.09
C ARG A 89 20.85 1.11 13.01
N GLN A 90 21.31 1.49 11.82
CA GLN A 90 22.17 2.67 11.64
C GLN A 90 21.40 3.99 11.53
N LYS A 91 20.06 3.93 11.45
CA LYS A 91 19.17 5.10 11.38
C LYS A 91 19.50 6.00 10.18
N GLN A 92 19.88 5.37 9.08
CA GLN A 92 20.01 6.06 7.80
C GLN A 92 18.69 6.03 7.04
N LEU A 93 18.56 6.90 6.06
CA LEU A 93 17.44 6.97 5.13
C LEU A 93 17.98 7.01 3.70
N PHE A 94 17.24 6.42 2.78
CA PHE A 94 17.56 6.53 1.36
C PHE A 94 17.28 7.95 0.88
N TYR A 95 18.14 8.50 0.01
CA TYR A 95 17.90 9.83 -0.58
C TYR A 95 16.66 9.82 -1.48
N LEU A 96 15.70 10.68 -1.16
CA LEU A 96 14.51 10.91 -1.97
C LEU A 96 14.43 12.40 -2.39
N PRO A 97 14.02 12.70 -3.64
CA PRO A 97 13.72 11.75 -4.71
C PRO A 97 14.95 10.96 -5.20
N ALA A 98 14.75 9.71 -5.62
CA ALA A 98 15.82 8.81 -6.03
C ALA A 98 16.52 9.31 -7.30
N LYS A 99 17.86 9.31 -7.30
CA LYS A 99 18.67 9.66 -8.49
C LYS A 99 18.34 8.76 -9.69
N LYS A 100 18.14 7.46 -9.43
CA LYS A 100 17.67 6.46 -10.40
C LYS A 100 16.40 5.83 -9.84
N ASN A 101 15.24 6.31 -10.31
CA ASN A 101 13.94 5.85 -9.82
C ASN A 101 13.50 4.52 -10.46
N VAL A 102 12.48 3.90 -9.88
CA VAL A 102 11.91 2.62 -10.35
C VAL A 102 11.47 2.71 -11.81
N ASP A 103 10.81 3.81 -12.21
CA ASP A 103 10.40 4.03 -13.60
C ASP A 103 11.57 3.89 -14.57
N SER A 104 12.69 4.54 -14.27
CA SER A 104 13.91 4.49 -15.09
C SER A 104 14.53 3.08 -15.11
N ILE A 105 14.51 2.36 -14.00
CA ILE A 105 15.06 0.99 -13.92
C ILE A 105 14.23 0.02 -14.76
N LEU A 106 12.90 0.15 -14.69
CA LEU A 106 11.99 -0.68 -15.47
C LEU A 106 12.10 -0.40 -16.97
N GLU A 107 12.26 0.87 -17.34
CA GLU A 107 12.50 1.27 -18.73
C GLU A 107 13.84 0.71 -19.25
N ASP A 108 14.93 0.84 -18.47
CA ASP A 108 16.23 0.28 -18.84
C ASP A 108 16.15 -1.24 -19.06
N TYR A 109 15.40 -1.96 -18.22
CA TYR A 109 15.17 -3.39 -18.40
C TYR A 109 14.38 -3.70 -19.67
N ALA A 110 13.29 -2.98 -19.94
CA ALA A 110 12.51 -3.18 -21.16
C ALA A 110 13.38 -2.98 -22.40
N ASN A 111 14.18 -1.91 -22.43
CA ASN A 111 15.13 -1.62 -23.51
C ASN A 111 16.24 -2.67 -23.64
N TYR A 112 16.76 -3.18 -22.50
CA TYR A 112 17.70 -4.29 -22.47
C TYR A 112 17.12 -5.56 -23.11
N LYS A 113 15.84 -5.87 -22.88
CA LYS A 113 15.17 -7.02 -23.51
C LYS A 113 14.94 -6.82 -25.00
N LYS A 114 14.58 -5.61 -25.45
CA LYS A 114 14.39 -5.29 -26.87
C LYS A 114 15.68 -5.47 -27.68
N SER A 115 16.80 -4.94 -27.17
CA SER A 115 18.11 -5.01 -27.85
C SER A 115 18.71 -6.42 -27.97
N ARG A 116 18.26 -7.38 -27.15
CA ARG A 116 18.73 -8.78 -27.14
C ARG A 116 18.04 -9.70 -28.16
N GLY A 117 17.28 -9.15 -29.12
CA GLY A 117 16.67 -9.91 -30.22
C GLY A 117 15.34 -10.57 -29.84
N ASN A 118 14.42 -9.80 -29.25
CA ASN A 118 13.08 -10.28 -28.91
C ASN A 118 12.16 -10.30 -30.15
N THR A 119 11.33 -11.34 -30.27
CA THR A 119 10.19 -11.33 -31.19
C THR A 119 9.07 -10.44 -30.63
N ASP A 120 8.21 -9.86 -31.47
CA ASP A 120 7.16 -8.90 -31.08
C ASP A 120 6.29 -9.40 -29.90
N ASN A 121 5.93 -10.69 -29.90
CA ASN A 121 5.15 -11.31 -28.82
C ASN A 121 5.86 -11.27 -27.45
N LYS A 122 7.20 -11.34 -27.43
CA LYS A 122 7.98 -11.25 -26.19
C LYS A 122 8.13 -9.80 -25.72
N GLU A 123 8.12 -8.84 -26.63
CA GLU A 123 8.12 -7.42 -26.26
C GLU A 123 6.82 -7.05 -25.53
N TYR A 124 5.67 -7.45 -26.05
CA TYR A 124 4.38 -7.26 -25.37
C TYR A 124 4.41 -7.83 -23.95
N ALA A 125 4.84 -9.08 -23.79
CA ALA A 125 4.93 -9.71 -22.47
C ALA A 125 5.89 -9.00 -21.51
N VAL A 126 7.02 -8.47 -21.99
CA VAL A 126 7.94 -7.68 -21.15
C VAL A 126 7.28 -6.39 -20.69
N ASN A 127 6.57 -5.68 -21.58
CA ASN A 127 5.89 -4.43 -21.23
C ASN A 127 4.77 -4.67 -20.20
N GLU A 128 4.00 -5.75 -20.35
CA GLU A 128 2.96 -6.14 -19.38
C GLU A 128 3.55 -6.45 -18.00
N VAL A 129 4.67 -7.18 -17.95
CA VAL A 129 5.34 -7.48 -16.67
C VAL A 129 5.90 -6.20 -16.04
N VAL A 130 6.50 -5.32 -16.83
CA VAL A 130 7.01 -4.02 -16.35
C VAL A 130 5.87 -3.15 -15.80
N ALA A 131 4.74 -3.08 -16.50
CA ALA A 131 3.55 -2.37 -16.04
C ALA A 131 3.01 -2.97 -14.74
N GLY A 132 2.93 -4.31 -14.67
CA GLY A 132 2.52 -5.02 -13.45
C GLY A 132 3.43 -4.72 -12.26
N ILE A 133 4.75 -4.82 -12.43
CA ILE A 133 5.72 -4.50 -11.36
C ILE A 133 5.54 -3.06 -10.88
N LYS A 134 5.37 -2.10 -11.81
CA LYS A 134 5.14 -0.70 -11.48
C LYS A 134 3.86 -0.51 -10.64
N GLU A 135 2.76 -1.12 -11.06
CA GLU A 135 1.48 -1.02 -10.37
C GLU A 135 1.55 -1.62 -8.96
N TYR A 136 2.09 -2.84 -8.83
CA TYR A 136 2.33 -3.45 -7.53
C TYR A 136 3.21 -2.59 -6.65
N PHE A 137 4.28 -2.00 -7.20
CA PHE A 137 5.15 -1.11 -6.45
C PHE A 137 4.40 0.11 -5.91
N ASN A 138 3.62 0.79 -6.76
CA ASN A 138 2.85 1.97 -6.38
C ASN A 138 1.82 1.68 -5.28
N VAL A 139 1.13 0.54 -5.36
CA VAL A 139 0.13 0.13 -4.36
C VAL A 139 0.79 -0.35 -3.06
N MET A 140 1.86 -1.13 -3.15
CA MET A 140 2.45 -1.81 -1.99
C MET A 140 3.46 -0.95 -1.22
N LEU A 141 4.05 0.08 -1.82
CA LEU A 141 5.11 0.84 -1.16
C LEU A 141 4.66 1.36 0.21
N GLY A 142 3.57 2.13 0.23
CA GLY A 142 3.06 2.77 1.44
C GLY A 142 2.51 1.82 2.51
N THR A 143 2.35 0.53 2.21
CA THR A 143 1.70 -0.44 3.11
C THR A 143 2.61 -1.58 3.54
N GLN A 144 3.51 -2.05 2.67
CA GLN A 144 4.24 -3.31 2.89
C GLN A 144 5.77 -3.22 2.67
N LEU A 145 6.28 -2.17 2.02
CA LEU A 145 7.70 -2.12 1.60
C LEU A 145 8.56 -1.14 2.42
N LEU A 146 7.95 -0.38 3.33
CA LEU A 146 8.64 0.58 4.18
C LEU A 146 8.83 0.03 5.60
N TYR A 147 10.02 0.22 6.15
CA TYR A 147 10.27 -0.01 7.57
C TYR A 147 9.62 1.08 8.43
N LYS A 148 9.44 0.81 9.73
CA LYS A 148 8.85 1.77 10.68
C LYS A 148 9.60 3.12 10.67
N PHE A 149 10.92 3.10 10.51
CA PHE A 149 11.74 4.30 10.53
C PHE A 149 11.57 5.19 9.28
N GLU A 150 11.09 4.65 8.15
CA GLU A 150 10.86 5.41 6.92
C GLU A 150 9.48 6.08 6.87
N ARG A 151 8.60 5.81 7.85
CA ARG A 151 7.21 6.31 7.85
C ARG A 151 7.11 7.83 7.85
N PRO A 152 7.92 8.59 8.63
CA PRO A 152 7.90 10.05 8.54
C PRO A 152 8.34 10.58 7.17
N GLN A 153 9.42 10.02 6.59
CA GLN A 153 9.89 10.42 5.26
C GLN A 153 8.80 10.19 4.19
N TYR A 154 8.11 9.04 4.24
CA TYR A 154 7.00 8.77 3.34
C TYR A 154 5.85 9.76 3.50
N ALA A 155 5.50 10.14 4.74
CA ALA A 155 4.46 11.14 4.98
C ALA A 155 4.85 12.52 4.43
N GLU A 156 6.12 12.91 4.52
CA GLU A 156 6.65 14.14 3.91
C GLU A 156 6.55 14.09 2.38
N ILE A 157 6.96 12.98 1.75
CA ILE A 157 6.83 12.79 0.30
C ILE A 157 5.37 12.93 -0.17
N LEU A 158 4.40 12.35 0.54
CA LEU A 158 2.99 12.48 0.19
C LEU A 158 2.48 13.92 0.33
N ALA A 159 3.03 14.70 1.26
CA ALA A 159 2.64 16.09 1.47
C ALA A 159 3.26 17.02 0.41
N ASP A 160 4.53 16.80 0.07
CA ASP A 160 5.28 17.63 -0.87
C ASP A 160 4.97 17.27 -2.34
N HIS A 161 4.61 16.02 -2.60
CA HIS A 161 4.35 15.49 -3.94
C HIS A 161 3.08 14.61 -3.99
N PRO A 162 1.88 15.18 -3.76
CA PRO A 162 0.65 14.41 -3.61
C PRO A 162 0.24 13.60 -4.85
N ASP A 163 0.59 14.08 -6.04
CA ASP A 163 0.22 13.44 -7.32
C ASP A 163 1.33 12.55 -7.89
N ALA A 164 2.51 12.50 -7.25
CA ALA A 164 3.64 11.74 -7.77
C ALA A 164 3.46 10.24 -7.47
N PRO A 165 3.51 9.36 -8.49
CA PRO A 165 3.53 7.93 -8.24
C PRO A 165 4.84 7.56 -7.55
N MET A 166 4.75 6.60 -6.63
CA MET A 166 5.88 6.17 -5.82
C MET A 166 7.04 5.61 -6.65
N SER A 167 6.75 5.03 -7.81
CA SER A 167 7.75 4.55 -8.78
C SER A 167 8.63 5.65 -9.38
N GLN A 168 8.19 6.92 -9.32
CA GLN A 168 9.00 8.07 -9.75
C GLN A 168 9.84 8.67 -8.62
N VAL A 169 9.48 8.40 -7.36
CA VAL A 169 10.16 8.96 -6.19
C VAL A 169 11.20 8.00 -5.61
N TYR A 170 10.89 6.70 -5.56
CA TYR A 170 11.74 5.69 -4.92
C TYR A 170 12.64 4.94 -5.92
N GLY A 171 13.65 4.26 -5.41
CA GLY A 171 14.70 3.63 -6.20
C GLY A 171 14.81 2.10 -6.05
N ALA A 172 15.96 1.57 -6.47
CA ALA A 172 16.24 0.14 -6.51
C ALA A 172 16.09 -0.63 -5.18
N PRO A 173 16.50 -0.10 -4.00
CA PRO A 173 16.36 -0.84 -2.74
C PRO A 173 14.91 -1.20 -2.43
N HIS A 174 14.01 -0.22 -2.51
CA HIS A 174 12.58 -0.43 -2.29
C HIS A 174 11.97 -1.35 -3.34
N LEU A 175 12.40 -1.22 -4.60
CA LEU A 175 11.97 -2.12 -5.67
C LEU A 175 12.38 -3.57 -5.38
N LEU A 176 13.58 -3.81 -4.85
CA LEU A 176 14.02 -5.15 -4.48
C LEU A 176 13.18 -5.72 -3.33
N ARG A 177 12.79 -4.89 -2.35
CA ARG A 177 11.88 -5.31 -1.27
C ARG A 177 10.53 -5.79 -1.79
N LEU A 178 10.03 -5.25 -2.90
CA LEU A 178 8.79 -5.73 -3.53
C LEU A 178 8.88 -7.23 -3.83
N PHE A 179 9.99 -7.72 -4.39
CA PHE A 179 10.13 -9.13 -4.76
C PHE A 179 10.18 -10.08 -3.55
N VAL A 180 10.45 -9.56 -2.35
CA VAL A 180 10.36 -10.32 -1.09
C VAL A 180 8.90 -10.46 -0.64
N ARG A 181 8.01 -9.53 -1.02
CA ARG A 181 6.59 -9.49 -0.60
C ARG A 181 5.60 -9.91 -1.67
N ILE A 182 5.94 -9.78 -2.95
CA ILE A 182 5.02 -10.00 -4.07
C ILE A 182 4.56 -11.45 -4.17
N GLY A 183 5.34 -12.41 -3.67
CA GLY A 183 4.98 -13.83 -3.65
C GLY A 183 3.63 -14.10 -2.99
N ALA A 184 3.38 -13.44 -1.86
CA ALA A 184 2.10 -13.50 -1.17
C ALA A 184 0.98 -12.94 -2.05
N MET A 185 1.21 -11.81 -2.73
CA MET A 185 0.21 -11.16 -3.58
C MET A 185 -0.17 -11.99 -4.83
N LEU A 186 0.80 -12.73 -5.38
CA LEU A 186 0.55 -13.58 -6.55
C LEU A 186 -0.41 -14.73 -6.25
N ALA A 187 -0.48 -15.21 -5.00
CA ALA A 187 -1.43 -16.25 -4.60
C ALA A 187 -2.90 -15.81 -4.72
N TYR A 188 -3.15 -14.50 -4.73
CA TYR A 188 -4.48 -13.90 -4.86
C TYR A 188 -4.84 -13.54 -6.30
N THR A 189 -3.89 -13.65 -7.23
CA THR A 189 -4.11 -13.31 -8.64
C THR A 189 -4.64 -14.53 -9.38
N PRO A 190 -5.76 -14.46 -10.12
CA PRO A 190 -6.34 -15.60 -10.83
C PRO A 190 -5.50 -15.96 -12.06
N LEU A 191 -4.38 -16.66 -11.85
CA LEU A 191 -3.48 -17.15 -12.88
C LEU A 191 -3.56 -18.67 -12.95
N ASP A 192 -3.64 -19.22 -14.16
CA ASP A 192 -3.43 -20.65 -14.38
C ASP A 192 -1.94 -21.00 -14.24
N GLU A 193 -1.64 -22.29 -14.05
CA GLU A 193 -0.28 -22.77 -13.78
C GLU A 193 0.73 -22.34 -14.87
N LYS A 194 0.30 -22.30 -16.14
CA LYS A 194 1.16 -21.92 -17.27
C LYS A 194 1.48 -20.42 -17.23
N SER A 195 0.48 -19.57 -17.01
CA SER A 195 0.70 -18.13 -16.90
C SER A 195 1.52 -17.77 -15.67
N LEU A 196 1.29 -18.46 -14.54
CA LEU A 196 2.09 -18.27 -13.33
C LEU A 196 3.56 -18.65 -13.55
N ALA A 197 3.83 -19.79 -14.17
CA ALA A 197 5.19 -20.21 -14.51
C ALA A 197 5.87 -19.21 -15.47
N LEU A 198 5.15 -18.71 -16.46
CA LEU A 198 5.66 -17.70 -17.39
C LEU A 198 5.97 -16.37 -16.68
N LEU A 199 5.07 -15.90 -15.82
CA LEU A 199 5.27 -14.71 -15.01
C LEU A 199 6.51 -14.86 -14.11
N LEU A 200 6.64 -15.98 -13.40
CA LEU A 200 7.80 -16.25 -12.55
C LEU A 200 9.11 -16.23 -13.33
N ASN A 201 9.12 -16.75 -14.56
CA ASN A 201 10.30 -16.67 -15.43
C ASN A 201 10.69 -15.23 -15.73
N TYR A 202 9.73 -14.35 -16.03
CA TYR A 202 10.01 -12.93 -16.25
C TYR A 202 10.45 -12.21 -14.97
N LEU A 203 9.83 -12.49 -13.83
CA LEU A 203 10.25 -11.92 -12.54
C LEU A 203 11.67 -12.35 -12.17
N HIS A 204 12.03 -13.63 -12.38
CA HIS A 204 13.38 -14.11 -12.12
C HIS A 204 14.40 -13.57 -13.13
N ASP A 205 14.02 -13.37 -14.38
CA ASP A 205 14.87 -12.70 -15.38
C ASP A 205 15.14 -11.24 -15.00
N PHE A 206 14.12 -10.51 -14.52
CA PHE A 206 14.27 -9.17 -13.99
C PHE A 206 15.17 -9.14 -12.76
N LEU A 207 15.00 -10.06 -11.81
CA LEU A 207 15.87 -10.17 -10.64
C LEU A 207 17.33 -10.45 -11.03
N LYS A 208 17.57 -11.28 -12.05
CA LYS A 208 18.92 -11.50 -12.60
C LYS A 208 19.48 -10.24 -13.24
N TYR A 209 18.65 -9.44 -13.91
CA TYR A 209 19.05 -8.13 -14.42
C TYR A 209 19.45 -7.19 -13.27
N LEU A 210 18.69 -7.12 -12.18
CA LEU A 210 19.07 -6.33 -11.00
C LEU A 210 20.40 -6.82 -10.41
N ALA A 211 20.59 -8.14 -10.27
CA ALA A 211 21.83 -8.73 -9.76
C ALA A 211 23.05 -8.37 -10.62
N LYS A 212 22.91 -8.45 -11.94
CA LYS A 212 23.96 -8.11 -12.90
C LYS A 212 24.38 -6.64 -12.83
N ASN A 213 23.43 -5.74 -12.54
CA ASN A 213 23.67 -4.30 -12.44
C ASN A 213 23.77 -3.82 -10.98
N SER A 214 23.95 -4.74 -10.03
CA SER A 214 23.86 -4.45 -8.59
C SER A 214 24.82 -3.35 -8.14
N ALA A 215 26.06 -3.34 -8.64
CA ALA A 215 27.06 -2.31 -8.32
C ALA A 215 26.64 -0.87 -8.70
N THR A 216 25.72 -0.72 -9.66
CA THR A 216 25.20 0.59 -10.09
C THR A 216 23.85 0.92 -9.47
N LEU A 217 23.09 -0.10 -9.06
CA LEU A 217 21.73 0.05 -8.54
C LEU A 217 21.68 0.13 -7.01
N PHE A 218 22.63 -0.50 -6.33
CA PHE A 218 22.67 -0.56 -4.88
C PHE A 218 23.99 0.04 -4.39
N SER A 219 23.87 1.08 -3.56
CA SER A 219 25.02 1.73 -2.95
C SER A 219 24.65 2.27 -1.58
N ALA A 220 25.50 2.03 -0.58
CA ALA A 220 25.38 2.66 0.72
C ALA A 220 25.54 4.19 0.64
N SER A 221 26.19 4.71 -0.42
CA SER A 221 26.31 6.15 -0.65
C SER A 221 25.00 6.84 -1.03
N ASP A 222 23.96 6.07 -1.35
CA ASP A 222 22.61 6.59 -1.57
C ASP A 222 21.77 6.68 -0.28
N TYR A 223 22.42 6.52 0.88
CA TYR A 223 21.83 6.71 2.19
C TYR A 223 22.52 7.86 2.95
N GLU A 224 21.75 8.49 3.84
CA GLU A 224 22.23 9.52 4.76
C GLU A 224 21.78 9.20 6.18
N VAL A 225 22.62 9.53 7.17
CA VAL A 225 22.21 9.50 8.58
C VAL A 225 21.07 10.49 8.79
N ALA A 226 19.96 10.01 9.34
CA ALA A 226 18.80 10.86 9.57
C ALA A 226 19.11 11.95 10.61
N PRO A 227 18.70 13.21 10.39
CA PRO A 227 18.97 14.29 11.33
C PRO A 227 18.18 14.11 12.63
N PRO A 228 18.63 14.71 13.76
CA PRO A 228 17.94 14.59 15.05
C PRO A 228 16.46 15.02 15.04
N GLU A 229 16.09 15.96 14.17
CA GLU A 229 14.71 16.40 13.92
C GLU A 229 13.85 15.25 13.40
N TYR A 230 14.40 14.43 12.51
CA TYR A 230 13.71 13.29 11.92
C TYR A 230 13.47 12.20 12.97
N HIS A 231 14.47 11.91 13.81
CA HIS A 231 14.34 10.93 14.89
C HIS A 231 13.15 11.19 15.80
N ARG A 232 12.86 12.46 16.11
CA ARG A 232 11.71 12.86 16.93
C ARG A 232 10.36 12.52 16.29
N LYS A 233 10.28 12.50 14.96
CA LYS A 233 9.07 12.10 14.21
C LYS A 233 8.94 10.57 14.08
N ALA A 234 10.05 9.85 14.18
CA ALA A 234 10.14 8.42 13.89
C ALA A 234 9.95 7.48 15.11
N VAL A 235 9.78 8.04 16.32
CA VAL A 235 9.55 7.29 17.57
C VAL A 235 8.18 6.63 17.59
#